data_AF-A0A1F7GWP5-F1
#
_entry.id   AF-A0A1F7GWP5-F1
#
_cell.length_a   1.000
_cell.length_b   1.000
_cell.length_c   1.000
_cell.angle_alpha   90.00
_cell.angle_beta   90.00
_cell.angle_gamma   90.00
#
_symmetry.space_group_name_H-M   'P 1'
#
loop_
_entity.id
_entity.type
_entity.pdbx_description
1 polymer ?
#
loop_
_entity_poly.entity_id
_entity_poly.type
_entity_poly.pdbx_seq_one_letter_code
_entity_poly.pdbx_strand_id
1 'polypeptide(L)'
;MQRIFFATILFLLLIVGALFSPLVYAQNSDDNSIEGEYVKNEVIVKYKDNLTPDELELQVSERQNMKRSFVGRIQLFFGDLKLKFSKQDNPEIQLSRLQKTDIELGVIEKERLLQGSAQAGPNVYIIRTDGSKTVQQMIKAYSSLPEVEYAEVHNILQFYQQ
;
A
#
# COMPACT_ATOMS: atom_id res chain seq x y z
N MET A 1 -13.61 51.93 54.72
CA MET A 1 -13.92 51.65 53.30
C MET A 1 -14.28 50.16 53.21
N GLN A 2 -15.47 49.65 53.51
CA GLN A 2 -16.83 49.95 53.05
C GLN A 2 -16.95 50.16 51.53
N ARG A 3 -17.71 49.25 50.90
CA ARG A 3 -18.33 49.30 49.56
C ARG A 3 -17.52 48.79 48.36
N ILE A 4 -17.32 47.46 48.29
CA ILE A 4 -17.32 46.72 47.00
C ILE A 4 -18.14 45.45 47.21
N PHE A 5 -19.47 45.60 47.30
CA PHE A 5 -20.39 45.33 46.18
C PHE A 5 -20.66 43.83 46.00
N PHE A 6 -21.48 43.30 46.93
CA PHE A 6 -22.49 42.27 46.69
C PHE A 6 -23.37 42.69 45.48
N ALA A 7 -22.94 42.44 44.24
CA ALA A 7 -23.73 42.82 43.06
C ALA A 7 -23.33 42.09 41.76
N THR A 8 -22.93 40.82 41.81
CA THR A 8 -22.73 40.00 40.58
C THR A 8 -23.13 38.53 40.78
N ILE A 9 -24.04 38.26 41.71
CA ILE A 9 -24.89 37.08 41.61
C ILE A 9 -26.14 37.54 40.84
N LEU A 10 -26.39 36.91 39.69
CA LEU A 10 -27.71 36.85 39.03
C LEU A 10 -28.09 37.96 38.03
N PHE A 11 -27.37 38.15 36.90
CA PHE A 11 -28.04 38.70 35.69
C PHE A 11 -27.34 38.48 34.33
N LEU A 12 -26.98 37.24 33.99
CA LEU A 12 -26.78 36.81 32.58
C LEU A 12 -26.58 35.28 32.58
N LEU A 13 -27.57 34.38 32.64
CA LEU A 13 -28.86 34.31 31.93
C LEU A 13 -28.79 34.74 30.46
N LEU A 14 -27.66 34.43 29.79
CA LEU A 14 -27.55 34.50 28.32
C LEU A 14 -26.41 33.61 27.78
N ILE A 15 -26.28 32.39 28.32
CA ILE A 15 -25.72 31.26 27.56
C ILE A 15 -26.76 30.13 27.62
N VAL A 16 -28.01 30.49 27.34
CA VAL A 16 -28.99 29.60 26.74
C VAL A 16 -28.56 29.46 25.28
N GLY A 17 -27.54 28.65 25.08
CA GLY A 17 -26.92 28.37 23.78
C GLY A 17 -26.18 27.03 23.78
N ALA A 18 -26.44 26.18 24.78
CA ALA A 18 -26.49 24.75 24.52
C ALA A 18 -27.81 24.50 23.77
N LEU A 19 -27.80 23.55 22.84
CA LEU A 19 -28.85 23.15 21.90
C LEU A 19 -28.72 23.84 20.53
N PHE A 20 -28.48 23.03 19.50
CA PHE A 20 -28.30 23.37 18.08
C PHE A 20 -26.86 23.66 17.58
N SER A 21 -25.95 22.74 17.87
CA SER A 21 -24.98 22.34 16.83
C SER A 21 -25.40 20.96 16.33
N PRO A 22 -25.66 20.76 15.02
CA PRO A 22 -26.01 19.45 14.50
C PRO A 22 -24.85 18.51 14.79
N LEU A 23 -25.16 17.45 15.53
CA LEU A 23 -24.34 16.27 15.65
C LEU A 23 -24.16 15.72 14.22
N VAL A 24 -23.04 16.07 13.60
CA VAL A 24 -22.60 15.43 12.36
C VAL A 24 -22.26 14.01 12.76
N TYR A 25 -23.25 13.13 12.66
CA TYR A 25 -22.99 11.72 12.50
C TYR A 25 -22.20 11.60 11.20
N ALA A 26 -20.88 11.45 11.34
CA ALA A 26 -20.06 10.92 10.26
C ALA A 26 -20.60 9.51 10.01
N GLN A 27 -21.52 9.45 9.05
CA GLN A 27 -22.03 8.23 8.47
C GLN A 27 -20.81 7.51 7.92
N ASN A 28 -20.38 6.45 8.61
CA ASN A 28 -19.48 5.47 8.02
C ASN A 28 -20.25 4.86 6.85
N SER A 29 -20.06 5.45 5.68
CA SER A 29 -20.48 4.89 4.41
C SER A 29 -19.59 3.68 4.14
N ASP A 30 -19.87 2.58 4.85
CA ASP A 30 -19.65 1.24 4.33
C ASP A 30 -20.61 1.05 3.15
N ASP A 31 -20.33 1.73 2.03
CA ASP A 31 -20.96 1.46 0.75
C ASP A 31 -20.06 1.91 -0.39
N ASN A 32 -19.20 0.97 -0.79
CA ASN A 32 -18.83 0.81 -2.19
C ASN A 32 -18.96 -0.68 -2.49
N SER A 33 -20.22 -1.12 -2.54
CA SER A 33 -20.64 -2.36 -3.16
C SER A 33 -20.26 -2.34 -4.65
N ILE A 34 -19.05 -2.81 -4.95
CA ILE A 34 -18.77 -3.36 -6.27
C ILE A 34 -19.53 -4.69 -6.31
N GLU A 35 -20.65 -4.73 -7.05
CA GLU A 35 -21.41 -5.95 -7.30
C GLU A 35 -20.52 -6.97 -8.04
N GLY A 36 -19.92 -7.83 -7.23
CA GLY A 36 -19.08 -8.97 -7.58
C GLY A 36 -18.59 -9.54 -6.25
N GLU A 37 -18.80 -10.84 -6.01
CA GLU A 37 -18.33 -11.48 -4.79
C GLU A 37 -16.79 -11.51 -4.83
N TYR A 38 -16.16 -10.52 -4.19
CA TYR A 38 -14.71 -10.43 -4.07
C TYR A 38 -14.23 -11.11 -2.79
N VAL A 39 -13.05 -11.72 -2.84
CA VAL A 39 -12.44 -12.32 -1.66
C VAL A 39 -11.96 -11.20 -0.74
N LYS A 40 -12.54 -11.15 0.46
CA LYS A 40 -12.16 -10.15 1.45
C LYS A 40 -10.69 -10.31 1.82
N ASN A 41 -9.98 -9.18 1.99
CA ASN A 41 -8.56 -9.11 2.35
C ASN A 41 -7.59 -9.67 1.30
N GLU A 42 -8.04 -9.82 0.06
CA GLU A 42 -7.20 -10.26 -1.04
C GLU A 42 -7.21 -9.29 -2.21
N VAL A 43 -6.06 -9.12 -2.84
CA VAL A 43 -5.91 -8.37 -4.09
C VAL A 43 -5.02 -9.14 -5.06
N ILE A 44 -5.28 -8.95 -6.35
CA ILE A 44 -4.41 -9.43 -7.41
C ILE A 44 -3.47 -8.28 -7.80
N VAL A 45 -2.17 -8.54 -7.79
CA VAL A 45 -1.14 -7.56 -8.15
C VAL A 45 -0.31 -8.13 -9.29
N LYS A 46 -0.21 -7.38 -10.39
CA LYS A 46 0.73 -7.68 -11.48
C LYS A 46 1.91 -6.73 -11.39
N TYR A 47 3.10 -7.31 -11.26
CA TYR A 47 4.36 -6.57 -11.33
C TYR A 47 4.85 -6.43 -12.77
N LYS A 48 5.61 -5.37 -13.04
CA LYS A 48 6.32 -5.21 -14.31
C LYS A 48 7.40 -6.27 -14.46
N ASP A 49 7.79 -6.52 -15.71
CA ASP A 49 8.84 -7.50 -16.02
C ASP A 49 10.16 -7.16 -15.32
N ASN A 50 10.79 -8.19 -14.73
CA ASN A 50 12.04 -8.10 -13.96
C ASN A 50 11.95 -7.29 -12.65
N LEU A 51 10.74 -6.89 -12.23
CA LEU A 51 10.47 -6.12 -11.01
C LEU A 51 9.58 -6.89 -10.03
N THR A 52 9.48 -8.21 -10.16
CA THR A 52 8.82 -9.03 -9.14
C THR A 52 9.65 -9.06 -7.84
N PRO A 53 9.03 -9.33 -6.68
CA PRO A 53 9.76 -9.49 -5.42
C PRO A 53 10.92 -10.50 -5.54
N ASP A 54 10.67 -11.68 -6.14
CA ASP A 54 11.66 -12.75 -6.28
C ASP A 54 12.86 -12.33 -7.15
N GLU A 55 12.60 -11.63 -8.27
CA GLU A 55 13.65 -11.14 -9.17
C GLU A 55 14.46 -10.03 -8.52
N LEU A 56 13.81 -9.13 -7.78
CA LEU A 56 14.50 -8.08 -7.04
C LEU A 56 15.38 -8.65 -5.93
N GLU A 57 14.90 -9.67 -5.20
CA GLU A 57 15.71 -10.40 -4.22
C GLU A 57 16.94 -11.04 -4.85
N LEU A 58 16.77 -11.68 -6.02
CA LEU A 58 17.88 -12.25 -6.77
C LEU A 58 18.90 -11.17 -7.17
N GLN A 59 18.45 -10.07 -7.76
CA GLN A 59 19.34 -8.95 -8.16
C GLN A 59 20.07 -8.34 -6.96
N VAL A 60 19.39 -8.18 -5.82
CA VAL A 60 20.01 -7.68 -4.59
C VAL A 60 21.08 -8.65 -4.10
N SER A 61 20.80 -9.95 -4.10
CA SER A 61 21.76 -11.00 -3.72
C SER A 61 23.00 -11.01 -4.62
N GLU A 62 22.81 -10.93 -5.94
CA GLU A 62 23.90 -10.83 -6.91
C GLU A 62 24.77 -9.59 -6.67
N ARG A 63 24.15 -8.44 -6.42
CA ARG A 63 24.86 -7.19 -6.08
C ARG A 63 25.64 -7.34 -4.77
N GLN A 64 25.08 -7.98 -3.76
CA GLN A 64 25.80 -8.27 -2.51
C GLN A 64 27.00 -9.19 -2.73
N ASN A 65 26.88 -10.20 -3.61
CA ASN A 65 27.98 -11.07 -3.99
C ASN A 65 29.08 -10.29 -4.75
N MET A 66 28.71 -9.41 -5.68
CA MET A 66 29.65 -8.55 -6.41
C MET A 66 30.42 -7.59 -5.48
N LYS A 67 29.77 -7.07 -4.43
CA LYS A 67 30.41 -6.20 -3.41
C LYS A 67 31.56 -6.88 -2.67
N ARG A 68 31.67 -8.22 -2.72
CA ARG A 68 32.77 -8.97 -2.09
C ARG A 68 34.12 -8.75 -2.79
N SER A 69 34.13 -8.42 -4.08
CA SER A 69 35.37 -8.21 -4.85
C SER A 69 35.64 -6.73 -5.14
N PHE A 70 36.90 -6.34 -5.26
CA PHE A 70 37.29 -4.96 -5.59
C PHE A 70 36.78 -4.53 -6.97
N VAL A 71 36.93 -5.41 -7.98
CA VAL A 71 36.43 -5.18 -9.34
C VAL A 71 34.91 -5.06 -9.35
N GLY A 72 34.20 -5.93 -8.62
CA GLY A 72 32.75 -5.87 -8.51
C GLY A 72 32.24 -4.58 -7.88
N ARG A 73 32.93 -4.03 -6.86
CA ARG A 73 32.59 -2.71 -6.29
C ARG A 73 32.70 -1.58 -7.32
N ILE A 74 33.73 -1.61 -8.16
CA ILE A 74 33.89 -0.62 -9.24
C ILE A 74 32.77 -0.75 -10.27
N GLN A 75 32.44 -1.97 -10.70
CA GLN A 75 31.34 -2.22 -11.63
C GLN A 75 30.01 -1.72 -11.08
N LEU A 76 29.71 -1.99 -9.80
CA LEU A 76 28.49 -1.52 -9.14
C LEU A 76 28.46 0.01 -9.06
N PHE A 77 29.57 0.67 -8.75
CA PHE A 77 29.64 2.14 -8.72
C PHE A 77 29.22 2.76 -10.06
N PHE A 78 29.77 2.26 -11.18
CA PHE A 78 29.38 2.75 -12.51
C PHE A 78 27.94 2.38 -12.88
N GLY A 79 27.47 1.19 -12.48
CA GLY A 79 26.08 0.77 -12.65
C GLY A 79 25.10 1.69 -11.91
N ASP A 80 25.39 2.00 -10.65
CA ASP A 80 24.57 2.88 -9.81
C ASP A 80 24.56 4.32 -10.35
N LEU A 81 25.69 4.79 -10.88
CA LEU A 81 25.77 6.09 -11.54
C LEU A 81 24.85 6.14 -12.78
N LYS A 82 24.85 5.08 -13.60
CA LYS A 82 23.97 4.96 -14.77
C LYS A 82 22.48 4.95 -14.38
N LEU A 83 22.11 4.22 -13.32
CA LEU A 83 20.75 4.19 -12.79
C LEU A 83 20.30 5.58 -12.34
N LYS A 84 21.16 6.29 -11.61
CA LYS A 84 20.91 7.67 -11.18
C LYS A 84 20.70 8.63 -12.36
N PHE A 85 21.51 8.51 -13.42
CA PHE A 85 21.33 9.31 -14.64
C PHE A 85 20.02 8.99 -15.37
N SER A 86 19.59 7.73 -15.33
CA SER A 86 18.33 7.27 -15.92
C SER A 86 17.11 7.51 -15.02
N LYS A 87 17.31 8.12 -13.84
CA LYS A 87 16.27 8.31 -12.80
C LYS A 87 15.57 7.00 -12.40
N GLN A 88 16.30 5.89 -12.45
CA GLN A 88 15.84 4.59 -11.97
C GLN A 88 16.44 4.31 -10.60
N ASP A 89 15.62 3.75 -9.71
CA ASP A 89 16.09 3.31 -8.41
C ASP A 89 16.93 2.04 -8.55
N ASN A 90 17.81 1.78 -7.58
CA ASN A 90 18.52 0.50 -7.53
C ASN A 90 17.61 -0.63 -7.00
N PRO A 91 17.94 -1.91 -7.27
CA PRO A 91 17.12 -3.03 -6.83
C PRO A 91 16.93 -3.07 -5.30
N GLU A 92 17.90 -2.62 -4.52
CA GLU A 92 17.77 -2.53 -3.05
C GLU A 92 16.64 -1.58 -2.60
N ILE A 93 16.53 -0.41 -3.24
CA ILE A 93 15.49 0.58 -2.93
C ILE A 93 14.12 0.07 -3.40
N GLN A 94 14.06 -0.53 -4.59
CA GLN A 94 12.81 -1.08 -5.14
C GLN A 94 12.27 -2.21 -4.24
N LEU A 95 13.14 -3.17 -3.86
CA LEU A 95 12.77 -4.26 -2.96
C LEU A 95 12.31 -3.73 -1.59
N SER A 96 13.06 -2.78 -1.02
CA SER A 96 12.70 -2.17 0.26
C SER A 96 11.36 -1.45 0.21
N ARG A 97 11.02 -0.79 -0.90
CA ARG A 97 9.72 -0.16 -1.11
C ARG A 97 8.59 -1.19 -1.11
N LEU A 98 8.75 -2.28 -1.86
CA LEU A 98 7.76 -3.37 -1.89
C LEU A 98 7.55 -3.95 -0.49
N GLN A 99 8.63 -4.32 0.20
CA GLN A 99 8.56 -4.89 1.56
C GLN A 99 7.93 -3.92 2.56
N LYS A 100 8.23 -2.62 2.45
CA LYS A 100 7.62 -1.62 3.31
C LYS A 100 6.11 -1.50 3.07
N THR A 101 5.69 -1.50 1.80
CA THR A 101 4.27 -1.51 1.47
C THR A 101 3.58 -2.76 2.00
N ASP A 102 4.21 -3.93 1.90
CA ASP A 102 3.65 -5.17 2.43
C ASP A 102 3.43 -5.10 3.95
N ILE A 103 4.42 -4.57 4.69
CA ILE A 103 4.33 -4.37 6.14
C ILE A 103 3.24 -3.36 6.48
N GLU A 104 3.16 -2.23 5.76
CA GLU A 104 2.15 -1.20 6.00
C GLU A 104 0.71 -1.69 5.73
N LEU A 105 0.56 -2.66 4.82
CA LEU A 105 -0.71 -3.27 4.46
C LEU A 105 -1.06 -4.50 5.29
N GLY A 106 -0.15 -5.00 6.14
CA GLY A 106 -0.38 -6.21 6.93
C GLY A 106 -0.41 -7.48 6.07
N VAL A 107 0.42 -7.58 5.04
CA VAL A 107 0.50 -8.76 4.17
C VAL A 107 0.98 -9.97 4.98
N ILE A 108 0.21 -11.05 4.89
CA ILE A 108 0.50 -12.33 5.54
C ILE A 108 0.95 -13.41 4.55
N GLU A 109 0.53 -13.28 3.29
CA GLU A 109 0.85 -14.27 2.26
C GLU A 109 0.91 -13.62 0.87
N LYS A 110 1.84 -14.13 0.05
CA LYS A 110 1.94 -13.82 -1.37
C LYS A 110 2.02 -15.12 -2.15
N GLU A 111 1.07 -15.32 -3.05
CA GLU A 111 1.00 -16.52 -3.87
C GLU A 111 1.13 -16.12 -5.34
N ARG A 112 2.15 -16.64 -6.03
CA ARG A 112 2.32 -16.40 -7.46
C ARG A 112 1.29 -17.22 -8.24
N LEU A 113 0.49 -16.55 -9.06
CA LEU A 113 -0.48 -17.24 -9.92
C LEU A 113 0.24 -17.89 -11.10
N LEU A 114 0.33 -19.21 -11.06
CA LEU A 114 0.79 -20.03 -12.17
C LEU A 114 -0.43 -20.59 -12.90
N GLN A 115 -1.08 -19.84 -13.80
CA GLN A 115 -2.18 -20.46 -14.57
C GLN A 115 -1.61 -21.43 -15.61
N GLY A 116 -2.18 -22.64 -15.66
CA GLY A 116 -1.78 -23.79 -16.45
C GLY A 116 -1.90 -23.66 -17.99
N SER A 117 -1.92 -22.45 -18.55
CA SER A 117 -1.84 -22.25 -19.99
C SER A 117 -1.34 -20.84 -20.29
N ALA A 118 -0.06 -20.72 -20.66
CA ALA A 118 0.63 -19.73 -21.51
C ALA A 118 0.28 -18.20 -21.48
N GLN A 119 -0.71 -17.71 -20.73
CA GLN A 119 -1.30 -16.38 -20.92
C GLN A 119 -1.65 -15.60 -19.63
N ALA A 120 -1.69 -16.22 -18.45
CA ALA A 120 -1.47 -15.45 -17.21
C ALA A 120 0.04 -15.25 -17.08
N GLY A 121 0.50 -14.02 -17.33
CA GLY A 121 1.92 -13.72 -17.44
C GLY A 121 2.71 -14.03 -16.16
N PRO A 122 4.05 -14.22 -16.25
CA PRO A 122 4.88 -14.67 -15.15
C PRO A 122 4.86 -13.81 -13.88
N ASN A 123 4.17 -12.67 -13.80
CA ASN A 123 4.40 -11.67 -12.75
C ASN A 123 3.14 -11.29 -11.96
N VAL A 124 2.13 -12.17 -11.93
CA VAL A 124 0.86 -11.95 -11.21
C VAL A 124 0.86 -12.69 -9.88
N TYR A 125 0.45 -12.00 -8.81
CA TYR A 125 0.41 -12.52 -7.45
C TYR A 125 -0.95 -12.23 -6.81
N ILE A 126 -1.45 -13.20 -6.04
CA ILE A 126 -2.48 -12.97 -5.03
C ILE A 126 -1.76 -12.53 -3.75
N ILE A 127 -2.19 -11.39 -3.21
CA ILE A 127 -1.70 -10.85 -1.94
C ILE A 127 -2.82 -10.96 -0.92
N ARG A 128 -2.56 -11.67 0.18
CA ARG A 128 -3.49 -11.81 1.31
C ARG A 128 -3.00 -10.96 2.49
N THR A 129 -3.91 -10.26 3.15
CA THR A 129 -3.60 -9.41 4.33
C THR A 129 -4.35 -9.85 5.58
N ASP A 130 -3.90 -9.35 6.73
CA ASP A 130 -4.55 -9.52 8.04
C ASP A 130 -5.91 -8.80 8.17
N GLY A 131 -6.32 -8.03 7.15
CA GLY A 131 -7.56 -7.26 7.14
C GLY A 131 -7.48 -5.93 7.89
N SER A 132 -6.28 -5.47 8.27
CA SER A 132 -6.06 -4.15 8.86
C SER A 132 -6.33 -2.99 7.89
N LYS A 133 -6.32 -3.27 6.57
CA LYS A 133 -6.61 -2.32 5.48
C LYS A 133 -7.74 -2.82 4.60
N THR A 134 -8.50 -1.89 4.03
CA THR A 134 -9.56 -2.23 3.06
C THR A 134 -8.97 -2.60 1.70
N VAL A 135 -9.74 -3.33 0.88
CA VAL A 135 -9.33 -3.71 -0.48
C VAL A 135 -8.97 -2.49 -1.34
N GLN A 136 -9.74 -1.41 -1.23
CA GLN A 136 -9.46 -0.17 -1.95
C GLN A 136 -8.16 0.50 -1.49
N GLN A 137 -7.84 0.42 -0.19
CA GLN A 137 -6.56 0.92 0.33
C GLN A 137 -5.38 0.08 -0.18
N MET A 138 -5.53 -1.25 -0.23
CA MET A 138 -4.52 -2.15 -0.78
C MET A 138 -4.27 -1.86 -2.27
N ILE A 139 -5.32 -1.78 -3.08
CA ILE A 139 -5.23 -1.46 -4.51
C ILE A 139 -4.54 -0.11 -4.72
N LYS A 140 -4.95 0.92 -3.96
CA LYS A 140 -4.34 2.25 -4.06
C LYS A 140 -2.86 2.23 -3.70
N ALA A 141 -2.48 1.52 -2.65
CA ALA A 141 -1.09 1.41 -2.23
C ALA A 141 -0.23 0.73 -3.31
N TYR A 142 -0.63 -0.44 -3.80
CA TYR A 142 0.12 -1.15 -4.84
C TYR A 142 0.14 -0.41 -6.17
N SER A 143 -0.98 0.17 -6.60
CA SER A 143 -1.05 0.90 -7.88
C SER A 143 -0.19 2.18 -7.89
N SER A 144 0.24 2.66 -6.71
CA SER A 144 1.14 3.81 -6.60
C SER A 144 2.63 3.44 -6.75
N LEU A 145 2.96 2.14 -6.75
CA LEU A 145 4.33 1.65 -6.82
C LEU A 145 4.84 1.63 -8.26
N PRO A 146 6.04 2.16 -8.55
CA PRO A 146 6.65 2.09 -9.87
C PRO A 146 6.89 0.68 -10.40
N GLU A 147 7.00 -0.31 -9.51
CA GLU A 147 7.25 -1.73 -9.81
C GLU A 147 5.97 -2.46 -10.23
N VAL A 148 4.79 -1.91 -9.95
CA VAL A 148 3.49 -2.51 -10.22
C VAL A 148 2.94 -2.02 -11.55
N GLU A 149 2.41 -2.94 -12.35
CA GLU A 149 1.70 -2.65 -13.59
C GLU A 149 0.22 -2.34 -13.30
N TYR A 150 -0.43 -3.20 -12.51
CA TYR A 150 -1.77 -2.95 -11.98
C TYR A 150 -2.03 -3.72 -10.67
N ALA A 151 -3.03 -3.24 -9.92
CA ALA A 151 -3.61 -3.97 -8.79
C ALA A 151 -5.14 -3.92 -8.88
N GLU A 152 -5.79 -5.05 -8.61
CA GLU A 152 -7.24 -5.18 -8.72
C GLU A 152 -7.83 -6.09 -7.64
N VAL A 153 -9.15 -6.07 -7.52
CA VAL A 153 -9.89 -6.91 -6.58
C VAL A 153 -9.77 -8.39 -7.00
N HIS A 154 -9.63 -9.30 -6.03
CA HIS A 154 -9.72 -10.72 -6.30
C HIS A 154 -11.20 -11.13 -6.43
N ASN A 155 -11.70 -11.28 -7.66
CA ASN A 155 -13.07 -11.72 -7.92
C ASN A 155 -13.17 -13.25 -8.00
N ILE A 156 -14.09 -13.86 -7.24
CA ILE A 156 -14.30 -15.32 -7.21
C ILE A 156 -14.74 -15.85 -8.59
N LEU A 157 -15.45 -15.05 -9.37
CA LEU A 157 -16.04 -15.45 -10.66
C LEU A 157 -15.04 -15.52 -11.84
N GLN A 158 -13.87 -14.87 -11.76
CA GLN A 158 -12.88 -14.89 -12.85
C GLN A 158 -12.10 -16.21 -12.94
N PHE A 159 -12.12 -17.04 -11.90
CA PHE A 159 -11.38 -18.31 -11.86
C PHE A 159 -12.17 -19.52 -12.37
N TYR A 160 -13.48 -19.40 -12.59
CA TYR A 160 -14.35 -20.52 -13.01
C TYR A 160 -14.71 -20.51 -14.51
N GLN A 161 -14.21 -19.55 -15.30
CA GLN A 161 -14.49 -19.46 -16.75
C GLN A 161 -13.29 -19.81 -17.64
N GLN A 162 -12.26 -20.50 -17.12
CA GLN A 162 -11.18 -21.06 -17.93
C GLN A 162 -11.22 -22.59 -17.92
#